data_AF-A0A8R1I0T5-F1
#
_entry.id   AF-A0A8R1I0T5-F1
#
_cell.length_a   1.000
_cell.length_b   1.000
_cell.length_c   1.000
_cell.angle_alpha   90.00
_cell.angle_beta   90.00
_cell.angle_gamma   90.00
#
_symmetry.space_group_name_H-M   'P 1'
#
loop_
_entity.id
_entity.type
_entity.pdbx_description
1 polymer ?
#
loop_
_entity_poly.entity_id
_entity_poly.type
_entity_poly.pdbx_seq_one_letter_code
_entity_poly.pdbx_strand_id
1 'polypeptide(L)'
;MKRETTIENDKTTASDGSGQSQSHSELTEPMLPTSTEKTAWRSIYIAGLCSFIQATQFAIFFASMWPYILTLDPHVKQSSFGIVVALYSFSQCICSPVFGYWSNKIGQVRFPLIIGFIIMAFGNLTYLSLQFWSDNHLYVMMGARLVAGAGTGNMGLLRAYASTASTSKDRSRAIACVSGGIAIGSMVGPGLQLLFAPLGTHGITIFGLTINIYTSPALFCLLLNALGLLIVNFAFEEKYIIKSDKTVEVGKEEGEKQGTNTKLSKLANPDVIALLLCVFTRFSQIFLNTTTESIGSAYTMMMFSFEKEEAVTVNAGIHTVSGSIAAAMYICFIFTGTYFIGFVLVFGVSFSFMNITVTTLYSKIVGPRPQGTYQGVYQMAGSFGRLIAPLLMSSTYTMFGPTVPWQILIVTMIIIIAAWLVLRERMVPFEKHVAKRVEPVQ
;
A
#
# COMPACT_ATOMS: atom_id res chain seq x y z
N MET A 1 -8.28 57.41 -61.10
CA MET A 1 -9.46 56.69 -60.58
C MET A 1 -8.93 55.70 -59.56
N LYS A 2 -8.95 55.86 -58.25
CA LYS A 2 -9.37 56.83 -57.19
C LYS A 2 -8.60 56.25 -55.96
N ARG A 3 -8.01 56.94 -54.97
CA ARG A 3 -8.19 58.25 -54.32
C ARG A 3 -7.03 58.38 -53.29
N GLU A 4 -6.26 59.46 -53.26
CA GLU A 4 -6.37 60.65 -52.35
C GLU A 4 -5.33 60.59 -51.18
N THR A 5 -4.27 61.42 -51.22
CA THR A 5 -4.03 62.75 -50.55
C THR A 5 -3.57 62.64 -49.08
N THR A 6 -2.33 63.02 -48.73
CA THR A 6 -1.87 64.36 -48.25
C THR A 6 -2.02 64.50 -46.72
N ILE A 7 -0.93 64.43 -45.94
CA ILE A 7 -0.10 65.53 -45.38
C ILE A 7 -0.85 66.50 -44.44
N GLU A 8 -0.32 66.58 -43.21
CA GLU A 8 -0.36 67.62 -42.16
C GLU A 8 -1.71 68.18 -41.66
N ASN A 9 -1.92 68.09 -40.34
CA ASN A 9 -1.62 69.28 -39.51
C ASN A 9 -1.54 68.98 -38.02
N ASP A 10 -0.44 69.47 -37.46
CA ASP A 10 -0.14 69.73 -36.07
C ASP A 10 -1.15 70.71 -35.46
N LYS A 11 -1.60 70.45 -34.22
CA LYS A 11 -1.90 71.51 -33.26
C LYS A 11 -2.11 71.00 -31.83
N THR A 12 -1.16 71.43 -31.00
CA THR A 12 -1.32 72.00 -29.64
C THR A 12 -1.49 71.07 -28.44
N THR A 13 -0.36 70.87 -27.76
CA THR A 13 -0.11 71.23 -26.34
C THR A 13 -1.17 70.87 -25.30
N ALA A 14 -0.87 69.94 -24.39
CA ALA A 14 -0.16 70.23 -23.12
C ALA A 14 -0.37 69.12 -22.07
N SER A 15 0.76 68.78 -21.42
CA SER A 15 0.93 68.36 -20.02
C SER A 15 0.25 67.10 -19.48
N ASP A 16 1.13 66.14 -19.17
CA ASP A 16 1.29 65.40 -17.91
C ASP A 16 0.10 64.63 -17.31
N GLY A 17 0.23 63.31 -17.40
CA GLY A 17 -0.49 62.34 -16.58
C GLY A 17 0.32 61.06 -16.44
N SER A 18 1.28 61.05 -15.52
CA SER A 18 1.90 59.84 -14.98
C SER A 18 0.82 58.86 -14.48
N GLY A 19 0.83 57.62 -14.98
CA GLY A 19 -0.17 56.63 -14.57
C GLY A 19 0.14 55.22 -15.04
N GLN A 20 1.15 54.61 -14.41
CA GLN A 20 1.36 53.18 -14.17
C GLN A 20 0.60 52.19 -15.07
N SER A 21 1.35 51.57 -15.99
CA SER A 21 1.05 50.22 -16.49
C SER A 21 0.91 49.29 -15.28
N GLN A 22 -0.31 48.83 -15.02
CA GLN A 22 -0.58 47.76 -14.05
C GLN A 22 0.05 46.48 -14.58
N SER A 23 1.29 46.19 -14.13
CA SER A 23 1.80 44.84 -14.10
C SER A 23 0.94 44.05 -13.11
N HIS A 24 -0.04 43.31 -13.62
CA HIS A 24 -0.53 42.16 -12.89
C HIS A 24 0.67 41.24 -12.68
N SER A 25 1.23 41.26 -11.47
CA SER A 25 2.16 40.23 -11.04
C SER A 25 1.39 38.93 -11.06
N GLU A 26 1.57 38.13 -12.11
CA GLU A 26 1.26 36.72 -12.07
C GLU A 26 1.97 36.16 -10.84
N LEU A 27 1.17 35.85 -9.82
CA LEU A 27 1.58 35.06 -8.67
C LEU A 27 2.21 33.80 -9.25
N THR A 28 3.54 33.75 -9.22
CA THR A 28 4.30 32.60 -9.66
C THR A 28 3.82 31.45 -8.79
N GLU A 29 3.04 30.53 -9.39
CA GLU A 29 2.77 29.23 -8.77
C GLU A 29 4.12 28.71 -8.27
N PRO A 30 4.21 28.14 -7.05
CA PRO A 30 5.43 27.48 -6.65
C PRO A 30 5.73 26.41 -7.70
N MET A 31 6.71 26.69 -8.56
CA MET A 31 7.03 25.88 -9.74
C MET A 31 7.44 24.51 -9.23
N LEU A 32 6.46 23.61 -9.13
CA LEU A 32 6.72 22.19 -9.16
C LEU A 32 7.50 21.96 -10.45
N PRO A 33 8.63 21.25 -10.41
CA PRO A 33 9.46 21.05 -11.58
C PRO A 33 8.57 20.50 -12.70
N THR A 34 8.41 21.26 -13.77
CA THR A 34 7.80 20.83 -15.02
C THR A 34 8.78 19.86 -15.68
N SER A 35 8.85 18.64 -15.15
CA SER A 35 9.59 17.56 -15.79
C SER A 35 8.93 17.30 -17.14
N THR A 36 9.64 17.54 -18.23
CA THR A 36 9.29 17.15 -19.61
C THR A 36 9.14 15.62 -19.79
N GLU A 37 9.41 14.85 -18.74
CA GLU A 37 9.35 13.39 -18.74
C GLU A 37 7.93 12.85 -18.50
N LYS A 38 7.51 11.93 -19.35
CA LYS A 38 6.23 11.21 -19.25
C LYS A 38 6.28 10.15 -18.16
N THR A 39 5.16 9.97 -17.44
CA THR A 39 4.96 8.90 -16.44
C THR A 39 5.34 7.52 -16.99
N ALA A 40 6.14 6.76 -16.24
CA ALA A 40 6.60 5.42 -16.62
C ALA A 40 5.52 4.34 -16.37
N TRP A 41 4.38 4.44 -17.07
CA TRP A 41 3.20 3.61 -16.84
C TRP A 41 3.47 2.10 -16.91
N ARG A 42 4.30 1.63 -17.85
CA ARG A 42 4.66 0.21 -17.97
C ARG A 42 5.25 -0.32 -16.66
N SER A 43 6.22 0.39 -16.09
CA SER A 43 6.88 -0.01 -14.85
C SER A 43 5.97 0.15 -13.63
N ILE A 44 5.06 1.13 -13.64
CA ILE A 44 4.04 1.29 -12.59
C ILE A 44 3.05 0.11 -12.59
N TYR A 45 2.58 -0.34 -13.76
CA TYR A 45 1.71 -1.52 -13.85
C TYR A 45 2.43 -2.78 -13.37
N ILE A 46 3.71 -2.94 -13.74
CA ILE A 46 4.53 -4.05 -13.27
C ILE A 46 4.74 -3.97 -11.75
N ALA A 47 4.96 -2.78 -11.18
CA ALA A 47 5.02 -2.58 -9.73
C ALA A 47 3.70 -2.95 -9.04
N GLY A 48 2.56 -2.64 -9.66
CA GLY A 48 1.24 -3.08 -9.21
C GLY A 48 1.10 -4.60 -9.22
N LEU A 49 1.53 -5.27 -10.29
CA LEU A 49 1.52 -6.73 -10.39
C LEU A 49 2.46 -7.39 -9.36
N CYS A 50 3.66 -6.85 -9.16
CA CYS A 50 4.58 -7.33 -8.12
C CYS A 50 3.96 -7.17 -6.72
N SER A 51 3.26 -6.07 -6.47
CA SER A 51 2.56 -5.83 -5.22
C SER A 51 1.40 -6.79 -4.99
N PHE A 52 0.65 -7.11 -6.06
CA PHE A 52 -0.38 -8.15 -6.05
C PHE A 52 0.21 -9.52 -5.70
N ILE A 53 1.28 -9.93 -6.40
CA ILE A 53 1.95 -11.20 -6.14
C ILE A 53 2.37 -11.31 -4.67
N GLN A 54 3.00 -10.27 -4.11
CA GLN A 54 3.44 -10.28 -2.72
C GLN A 54 2.28 -10.34 -1.72
N ALA A 55 1.21 -9.57 -1.97
CA ALA A 55 0.03 -9.53 -1.09
C ALA A 55 -0.76 -10.84 -1.11
N THR A 56 -0.86 -11.49 -2.28
CA THR A 56 -1.48 -12.81 -2.45
C THR A 56 -0.77 -13.87 -1.61
N GLN A 57 0.57 -13.88 -1.64
CA GLN A 57 1.36 -14.85 -0.88
C GLN A 57 1.20 -14.71 0.63
N PHE A 58 1.04 -13.49 1.12
CA PHE A 58 0.71 -13.26 2.52
C PHE A 58 -0.66 -13.85 2.86
N ALA A 59 -1.68 -13.58 2.03
CA ALA A 59 -3.06 -13.80 2.41
C ALA A 59 -3.56 -15.25 2.19
N ILE A 60 -2.99 -15.99 1.24
CA ILE A 60 -3.46 -17.34 0.89
C ILE A 60 -3.42 -18.33 2.06
N PHE A 61 -2.54 -18.13 3.03
CA PHE A 61 -2.40 -19.06 4.16
C PHE A 61 -3.42 -18.85 5.28
N PHE A 62 -4.16 -17.74 5.36
CA PHE A 62 -5.03 -17.47 6.51
C PHE A 62 -6.12 -18.52 6.71
N ALA A 63 -6.74 -18.97 5.62
CA ALA A 63 -7.80 -19.97 5.70
C ALA A 63 -7.28 -21.34 6.17
N SER A 64 -6.09 -21.74 5.73
CA SER A 64 -5.55 -23.11 5.85
C SER A 64 -4.53 -23.33 6.95
N MET A 65 -3.82 -22.30 7.42
CA MET A 65 -2.69 -22.46 8.36
C MET A 65 -3.10 -22.98 9.73
N TRP A 66 -4.22 -22.48 10.28
CA TRP A 66 -4.74 -22.96 11.57
C TRP A 66 -5.24 -24.42 11.49
N PRO A 67 -6.09 -24.79 10.52
CA PRO A 67 -6.42 -26.19 10.28
C PRO A 67 -5.21 -27.10 10.07
N TYR A 68 -4.19 -26.64 9.34
CA TYR A 68 -2.98 -27.42 9.07
C TYR A 68 -2.16 -27.71 10.33
N ILE A 69 -1.95 -26.72 11.20
CA ILE A 69 -1.21 -27.00 12.44
C ILE A 69 -2.00 -28.00 13.31
N LEU A 70 -3.34 -27.95 13.31
CA LEU A 70 -4.18 -28.91 14.02
C LEU A 70 -4.21 -30.31 13.39
N THR A 71 -3.78 -30.50 12.14
CA THR A 71 -3.56 -31.84 11.59
C THR A 71 -2.23 -32.44 12.02
N LEU A 72 -1.26 -31.59 12.37
CA LEU A 72 0.08 -31.99 12.80
C LEU A 72 0.19 -32.12 14.33
N ASP A 73 -0.47 -31.23 15.06
CA ASP A 73 -0.54 -31.21 16.53
C ASP A 73 -1.93 -30.72 16.99
N PRO A 74 -2.82 -31.65 17.40
CA PRO A 74 -4.18 -31.31 17.84
C PRO A 74 -4.27 -30.50 19.15
N HIS A 75 -3.20 -30.44 19.94
CA HIS A 75 -3.21 -29.80 21.27
C HIS A 75 -2.77 -28.32 21.23
N VAL A 76 -2.42 -27.80 20.06
CA VAL A 76 -2.01 -26.40 19.90
C VAL A 76 -3.16 -25.46 20.25
N LYS A 77 -2.86 -24.45 21.08
CA LYS A 77 -3.81 -23.40 21.48
C LYS A 77 -3.89 -22.28 20.43
N GLN A 78 -5.04 -21.63 20.33
CA GLN A 78 -5.26 -20.47 19.45
C GLN A 78 -4.27 -19.33 19.73
N SER A 79 -3.86 -19.15 21.00
CA SER A 79 -2.82 -18.18 21.39
C SER A 79 -1.50 -18.40 20.65
N SER A 80 -1.09 -19.66 20.47
CA SER A 80 0.13 -20.02 19.74
C SER A 80 0.04 -19.69 18.26
N PHE A 81 -1.14 -19.85 17.65
CA PHE A 81 -1.40 -19.42 16.28
C PHE A 81 -1.35 -17.90 16.13
N GLY A 82 -1.83 -17.15 17.14
CA GLY A 82 -1.67 -15.70 17.19
C GLY A 82 -0.21 -15.27 17.05
N ILE A 83 0.72 -15.98 17.70
CA ILE A 83 2.17 -15.74 17.59
C ILE A 83 2.68 -16.02 16.17
N VAL A 84 2.23 -17.10 15.53
CA VAL A 84 2.61 -17.44 14.14
C VAL A 84 2.28 -16.29 13.17
N VAL A 85 1.06 -15.75 13.26
CA VAL A 85 0.62 -14.61 12.43
C VAL A 85 1.39 -13.32 12.78
N ALA A 86 1.63 -13.10 14.08
CA ALA A 86 2.36 -11.96 14.59
C ALA A 86 3.80 -11.90 14.07
N LEU A 87 4.51 -13.04 14.02
CA LEU A 87 5.92 -13.10 13.60
C LEU A 87 6.14 -12.67 12.15
N TYR A 88 5.18 -12.94 11.25
CA TYR A 88 5.22 -12.41 9.89
C TYR A 88 5.22 -10.88 9.87
N SER A 89 4.36 -10.28 10.68
CA SER A 89 4.18 -8.83 10.78
C SER A 89 5.37 -8.17 11.47
N PHE A 90 5.90 -8.82 12.50
CA PHE A 90 7.09 -8.40 13.23
C PHE A 90 8.28 -8.25 12.28
N SER A 91 8.59 -9.29 11.51
CA SER A 91 9.71 -9.25 10.57
C SER A 91 9.47 -8.25 9.44
N GLN A 92 8.24 -8.14 8.92
CA GLN A 92 7.92 -7.10 7.93
C GLN A 92 8.11 -5.68 8.50
N CYS A 93 7.72 -5.44 9.76
CA CYS A 93 7.84 -4.15 10.43
C CYS A 93 9.30 -3.70 10.56
N ILE A 94 10.20 -4.63 10.87
CA ILE A 94 11.64 -4.35 11.00
C ILE A 94 12.30 -4.25 9.63
N CYS A 95 12.00 -5.18 8.72
CA CYS A 95 12.66 -5.22 7.42
C CYS A 95 12.20 -4.10 6.49
N SER A 96 10.97 -3.59 6.60
CA SER A 96 10.48 -2.52 5.72
C SER A 96 11.32 -1.23 5.73
N PRO A 97 11.65 -0.62 6.89
CA PRO A 97 12.56 0.52 6.93
C PRO A 97 13.99 0.15 6.50
N VAL A 98 14.45 -1.08 6.76
CA VAL A 98 15.77 -1.56 6.31
C VAL A 98 15.84 -1.60 4.78
N PHE A 99 14.84 -2.17 4.12
CA PHE A 99 14.70 -2.16 2.66
C PHE A 99 14.62 -0.74 2.11
N GLY A 100 13.86 0.15 2.77
CA GLY A 100 13.78 1.58 2.45
C GLY A 100 15.14 2.27 2.48
N TYR A 101 15.85 2.18 3.60
CA TYR A 101 17.17 2.77 3.79
C TYR A 101 18.17 2.20 2.78
N TRP A 102 18.17 0.88 2.59
CA TRP A 102 19.05 0.22 1.64
C TRP A 102 18.81 0.69 0.21
N SER A 103 17.55 0.72 -0.24
CA SER A 103 17.16 1.19 -1.57
C SER A 103 17.57 2.64 -1.81
N ASN A 104 17.36 3.52 -0.81
CA ASN A 104 17.79 4.92 -0.89
C ASN A 104 19.31 5.05 -0.98
N LYS A 105 20.06 4.25 -0.19
CA LYS A 105 21.54 4.29 -0.18
C LYS A 105 22.14 3.87 -1.52
N ILE A 106 21.54 2.90 -2.20
CA ILE A 106 22.02 2.41 -3.50
C ILE A 106 21.36 3.13 -4.69
N GLY A 107 20.32 3.93 -4.47
CA GLY A 107 19.56 4.62 -5.52
C GLY A 107 18.76 3.68 -6.45
N GLN A 108 18.46 2.46 -6.00
CA GLN A 108 17.82 1.40 -6.79
C GLN A 108 16.74 0.70 -5.97
N VAL A 109 15.59 0.42 -6.59
CA VAL A 109 14.47 -0.37 -6.04
C VAL A 109 14.51 -1.80 -6.56
N ARG A 110 14.95 -2.01 -7.80
CA ARG A 110 15.00 -3.34 -8.44
C ARG A 110 15.78 -4.38 -7.64
N PHE A 111 17.01 -4.05 -7.21
CA PHE A 111 17.86 -5.01 -6.51
C PHE A 111 17.30 -5.44 -5.13
N PRO A 112 16.88 -4.52 -4.24
CA PRO A 112 16.20 -4.87 -3.00
C PRO A 112 14.89 -5.63 -3.22
N LEU A 113 14.17 -5.36 -4.32
CA LEU A 113 12.96 -6.08 -4.69
C LEU A 113 13.23 -7.56 -4.99
N ILE A 114 14.27 -7.85 -5.79
CA ILE A 114 14.71 -9.23 -6.10
C ILE A 114 15.05 -9.99 -4.81
N ILE A 115 15.81 -9.35 -3.92
CA ILE A 115 16.23 -9.98 -2.67
C ILE A 115 15.05 -10.31 -1.77
N GLY A 116 14.04 -9.45 -1.68
CA GLY A 116 12.85 -9.78 -0.91
C GLY A 116 12.04 -10.94 -1.51
N PHE A 117 11.94 -11.06 -2.85
CA PHE A 117 11.32 -12.23 -3.48
C PHE A 117 12.09 -13.53 -3.17
N ILE A 118 13.42 -13.49 -3.14
CA ILE A 118 14.24 -14.65 -2.77
C ILE A 118 14.00 -15.04 -1.30
N ILE A 119 14.00 -14.07 -0.38
CA ILE A 119 13.71 -14.30 1.04
C ILE A 119 12.29 -14.90 1.22
N MET A 120 11.29 -14.38 0.49
CA MET A 120 9.94 -14.95 0.49
C MET A 120 9.92 -16.40 -0.01
N ALA A 121 10.65 -16.71 -1.08
CA ALA A 121 10.75 -18.07 -1.59
C ALA A 121 11.33 -19.02 -0.53
N PHE A 122 12.39 -18.61 0.19
CA PHE A 122 12.91 -19.39 1.31
C PHE A 122 11.87 -19.63 2.41
N GLY A 123 11.12 -18.61 2.82
CA GLY A 123 10.08 -18.76 3.83
C GLY A 123 8.95 -19.72 3.40
N ASN A 124 8.55 -19.68 2.13
CA ASN A 124 7.56 -20.61 1.57
C ASN A 124 8.12 -22.04 1.45
N LEU A 125 9.40 -22.19 1.12
CA LEU A 125 10.08 -23.49 1.09
C LEU A 125 10.17 -24.10 2.51
N THR A 126 10.50 -23.29 3.51
CA THR A 126 10.48 -23.73 4.92
C THR A 126 9.07 -24.15 5.33
N TYR A 127 8.02 -23.42 4.91
CA TYR A 127 6.65 -23.85 5.19
C TYR A 127 6.29 -25.18 4.55
N LEU A 128 6.67 -25.37 3.28
CA LEU A 128 6.44 -26.64 2.58
C LEU A 128 7.13 -27.81 3.26
N SER A 129 8.27 -27.55 3.92
CA SER A 129 9.02 -28.57 4.64
C SER A 129 8.33 -29.11 5.88
N LEU A 130 7.27 -28.45 6.40
CA LEU A 130 6.62 -28.83 7.67
C LEU A 130 6.24 -30.31 7.75
N GLN A 131 5.80 -30.90 6.64
CA GLN A 131 5.40 -32.31 6.55
C GLN A 131 6.54 -33.31 6.77
N PHE A 132 7.80 -32.87 6.69
CA PHE A 132 8.98 -33.73 6.87
C PHE A 132 9.54 -33.69 8.29
N TRP A 133 9.03 -32.81 9.15
CA TRP A 133 9.47 -32.73 10.54
C TRP A 133 8.66 -33.72 11.38
N SER A 134 9.30 -34.39 12.33
CA SER A 134 8.63 -35.28 13.28
C SER A 134 8.02 -34.51 14.45
N ASP A 135 8.75 -33.49 14.92
CA ASP A 135 8.43 -32.69 16.10
C ASP A 135 8.58 -31.19 15.79
N ASN A 136 8.08 -30.34 16.67
CA ASN A 136 8.26 -28.88 16.61
C ASN A 136 7.62 -28.18 15.39
N HIS A 137 6.58 -28.76 14.79
CA HIS A 137 5.82 -28.20 13.66
C HIS A 137 5.45 -26.71 13.83
N LEU A 138 5.02 -26.34 15.05
CA LEU A 138 4.68 -24.97 15.39
C LEU A 138 5.87 -24.02 15.23
N TYR A 139 7.05 -24.39 15.74
CA TYR A 139 8.26 -23.56 15.66
C TYR A 139 8.78 -23.46 14.22
N VAL A 140 8.68 -24.53 13.44
CA VAL A 140 9.03 -24.50 12.00
C VAL A 140 8.08 -23.56 11.25
N MET A 141 6.77 -23.60 11.56
CA MET A 141 5.78 -22.68 11.00
C MET A 141 6.10 -21.22 11.35
N MET A 142 6.43 -20.96 12.62
CA MET A 142 6.86 -19.64 13.11
C MET A 142 8.08 -19.13 12.33
N GLY A 143 9.10 -19.98 12.16
CA GLY A 143 10.29 -19.65 11.37
C GLY A 143 9.96 -19.37 9.90
N ALA A 144 9.14 -20.21 9.27
CA ALA A 144 8.69 -20.01 7.90
C ALA A 144 7.96 -18.68 7.69
N ARG A 145 7.05 -18.33 8.62
CA ARG A 145 6.32 -17.05 8.58
C ARG A 145 7.21 -15.85 8.86
N LEU A 146 8.15 -15.96 9.79
CA LEU A 146 9.13 -14.91 10.08
C LEU A 146 9.98 -14.60 8.83
N VAL A 147 10.53 -15.62 8.17
CA VAL A 147 11.36 -15.46 6.97
C VAL A 147 10.53 -14.89 5.82
N ALA A 148 9.33 -15.43 5.55
CA ALA A 148 8.46 -14.90 4.50
C ALA A 148 8.07 -13.43 4.75
N GLY A 149 7.77 -13.06 6.00
CA GLY A 149 7.45 -11.70 6.39
C GLY A 149 8.60 -10.72 6.17
N ALA A 150 9.84 -11.15 6.44
CA ALA A 150 11.03 -10.33 6.20
C ALA A 150 11.14 -9.93 4.72
N GLY A 151 10.91 -10.88 3.81
CA GLY A 151 10.97 -10.64 2.37
C GLY A 151 9.92 -9.64 1.87
N THR A 152 8.72 -9.62 2.47
CA THR A 152 7.68 -8.61 2.15
C THR A 152 7.95 -7.21 2.70
N GLY A 153 9.07 -6.99 3.40
CA GLY A 153 9.47 -5.65 3.83
C GLY A 153 9.59 -4.66 2.66
N ASN A 154 9.88 -5.16 1.46
CA ASN A 154 10.06 -4.34 0.26
C ASN A 154 8.75 -3.83 -0.39
N MET A 155 7.55 -4.21 0.09
CA MET A 155 6.27 -3.72 -0.44
C MET A 155 6.16 -2.19 -0.40
N GLY A 156 6.79 -1.55 0.58
CA GLY A 156 6.85 -0.07 0.68
C GLY A 156 7.65 0.57 -0.46
N LEU A 157 8.66 -0.13 -1.01
CA LEU A 157 9.51 0.38 -2.08
C LEU A 157 8.74 0.57 -3.38
N LEU A 158 7.79 -0.31 -3.70
CA LEU A 158 7.00 -0.20 -4.93
C LEU A 158 6.09 1.04 -4.91
N ARG A 159 5.57 1.43 -3.73
CA ARG A 159 4.81 2.67 -3.56
C ARG A 159 5.70 3.90 -3.64
N ALA A 160 6.89 3.83 -3.05
CA ALA A 160 7.90 4.89 -3.17
C ALA A 160 8.31 5.07 -4.66
N TYR A 161 8.59 3.98 -5.35
CA TYR A 161 8.90 3.97 -6.78
C TYR A 161 7.78 4.60 -7.62
N ALA A 162 6.51 4.21 -7.40
CA ALA A 162 5.39 4.81 -8.11
C ALA A 162 5.29 6.33 -7.90
N SER A 163 5.67 6.83 -6.72
CA SER A 163 5.67 8.27 -6.44
C SER A 163 6.79 9.04 -7.16
N THR A 164 7.94 8.39 -7.41
CA THR A 164 9.12 8.98 -8.07
C THR A 164 9.16 8.72 -9.58
N ALA A 165 8.42 7.72 -10.08
CA ALA A 165 8.32 7.34 -11.49
C ALA A 165 7.08 7.94 -12.20
N SER A 166 6.35 8.83 -11.53
CA SER A 166 5.16 9.51 -12.05
C SER A 166 5.25 11.02 -11.95
N THR A 167 4.60 11.70 -12.89
CA THR A 167 4.44 13.16 -12.87
C THR A 167 3.50 13.58 -11.74
N SER A 168 3.55 14.85 -11.32
CA SER A 168 2.63 15.37 -10.28
C SER A 168 1.15 15.17 -10.63
N LYS A 169 0.78 15.27 -11.91
CA LYS A 169 -0.58 15.03 -12.41
C LYS A 169 -1.03 13.57 -12.24
N ASP A 170 -0.14 12.62 -12.56
CA ASP A 170 -0.45 11.19 -12.55
C ASP A 170 -0.17 10.50 -11.20
N ARG A 171 0.54 11.15 -10.27
CA ARG A 171 1.04 10.56 -9.02
C ARG A 171 -0.03 9.82 -8.22
N SER A 172 -1.22 10.43 -8.11
CA SER A 172 -2.33 9.80 -7.38
C SER A 172 -2.78 8.49 -8.02
N ARG A 173 -2.83 8.44 -9.36
CA ARG A 173 -3.23 7.25 -10.13
C ARG A 173 -2.14 6.19 -10.15
N ALA A 174 -0.87 6.59 -10.19
CA ALA A 174 0.28 5.68 -10.08
C ALA A 174 0.36 5.00 -8.70
N ILE A 175 0.25 5.78 -7.61
CA ILE A 175 0.22 5.24 -6.25
C ILE A 175 -1.02 4.38 -6.03
N ALA A 176 -2.18 4.80 -6.57
CA ALA A 176 -3.38 3.98 -6.54
C ALA A 176 -3.11 2.63 -7.19
N CYS A 177 -2.57 2.60 -8.43
CA CYS A 177 -2.22 1.40 -9.20
C CYS A 177 -1.46 0.35 -8.37
N VAL A 178 -0.41 0.78 -7.67
CA VAL A 178 0.38 -0.09 -6.79
C VAL A 178 -0.41 -0.52 -5.55
N SER A 179 -1.12 0.42 -4.92
CA SER A 179 -1.87 0.17 -3.69
C SER A 179 -3.05 -0.79 -3.89
N GLY A 180 -3.73 -0.75 -5.03
CA GLY A 180 -4.78 -1.73 -5.30
C GLY A 180 -4.25 -3.07 -5.77
N GLY A 181 -3.03 -3.17 -6.32
CA GLY A 181 -2.36 -4.46 -6.44
C GLY A 181 -2.28 -5.17 -5.08
N ILE A 182 -1.84 -4.45 -4.04
CA ILE A 182 -1.82 -4.95 -2.66
C ILE A 182 -3.23 -5.34 -2.19
N ALA A 183 -4.21 -4.44 -2.35
CA ALA A 183 -5.57 -4.68 -1.88
C ALA A 183 -6.21 -5.91 -2.55
N ILE A 184 -6.13 -6.01 -3.88
CA ILE A 184 -6.67 -7.15 -4.62
C ILE A 184 -5.95 -8.44 -4.23
N GLY A 185 -4.62 -8.42 -4.12
CA GLY A 185 -3.85 -9.61 -3.74
C GLY A 185 -4.22 -10.11 -2.35
N SER A 186 -4.36 -9.20 -1.38
CA SER A 186 -4.79 -9.57 -0.02
C SER A 186 -6.22 -10.15 0.02
N MET A 187 -7.13 -9.70 -0.85
CA MET A 187 -8.51 -10.20 -0.86
C MET A 187 -8.69 -11.48 -1.67
N VAL A 188 -8.03 -11.58 -2.83
CA VAL A 188 -8.09 -12.76 -3.71
C VAL A 188 -7.25 -13.89 -3.13
N GLY A 189 -6.20 -13.58 -2.37
CA GLY A 189 -5.28 -14.55 -1.77
C GLY A 189 -5.97 -15.72 -1.07
N PRO A 190 -6.81 -15.50 -0.04
CA PRO A 190 -7.50 -16.59 0.62
C PRO A 190 -8.44 -17.35 -0.32
N GLY A 191 -9.02 -16.68 -1.32
CA GLY A 191 -9.86 -17.32 -2.33
C GLY A 191 -9.12 -18.30 -3.24
N LEU A 192 -7.85 -18.04 -3.56
CA LEU A 192 -7.02 -18.95 -4.35
C LEU A 192 -6.79 -20.30 -3.64
N GLN A 193 -7.01 -20.37 -2.33
CA GLN A 193 -7.03 -21.63 -1.57
C GLN A 193 -8.07 -22.61 -2.11
N LEU A 194 -9.20 -22.13 -2.66
CA LEU A 194 -10.27 -22.97 -3.21
C LEU A 194 -9.82 -23.81 -4.39
N LEU A 195 -8.82 -23.36 -5.15
CA LEU A 195 -8.24 -24.12 -6.25
C LEU A 195 -7.66 -25.47 -5.77
N PHE A 196 -7.33 -25.56 -4.48
CA PHE A 196 -6.74 -26.74 -3.87
C PHE A 196 -7.74 -27.54 -3.02
N ALA A 197 -9.00 -27.12 -2.92
CA ALA A 197 -10.03 -27.87 -2.20
C ALA A 197 -10.22 -29.30 -2.74
N PRO A 198 -10.22 -29.56 -4.07
CA PRO A 198 -10.37 -30.93 -4.59
C PRO A 198 -9.26 -31.92 -4.19
N LEU A 199 -8.12 -31.44 -3.68
CA LEU A 199 -7.03 -32.30 -3.20
C LEU A 199 -7.35 -32.91 -1.84
N GLY A 200 -8.26 -32.31 -1.07
CA GLY A 200 -8.60 -32.74 0.29
C GLY A 200 -7.41 -32.74 1.25
N THR A 201 -7.61 -33.36 2.42
CA THR A 201 -6.59 -33.48 3.47
C THR A 201 -5.54 -34.56 3.17
N HIS A 202 -5.93 -35.65 2.53
CA HIS A 202 -5.03 -36.74 2.16
C HIS A 202 -4.11 -36.42 0.98
N GLY A 203 -4.60 -35.64 0.00
CA GLY A 203 -3.80 -35.18 -1.13
C GLY A 203 -3.22 -36.30 -2.00
N ILE A 204 -2.20 -35.93 -2.78
CA ILE A 204 -1.43 -36.82 -3.66
C ILE A 204 0.03 -36.76 -3.24
N THR A 205 0.67 -37.91 -3.03
CA THR A 205 2.09 -37.96 -2.68
C THR A 205 2.93 -38.20 -3.94
N ILE A 206 3.84 -37.27 -4.24
CA ILE A 206 4.75 -37.33 -5.39
C ILE A 206 6.18 -37.13 -4.88
N PHE A 207 7.08 -38.08 -5.16
CA PHE A 207 8.49 -38.04 -4.71
C PHE A 207 8.66 -37.78 -3.19
N GLY A 208 7.79 -38.35 -2.37
CA GLY A 208 7.78 -38.15 -0.91
C GLY A 208 7.16 -36.84 -0.44
N LEU A 209 6.76 -35.94 -1.34
CA LEU A 209 6.03 -34.71 -1.03
C LEU A 209 4.52 -34.96 -1.11
N THR A 210 3.81 -34.82 0.00
CA THR A 210 2.35 -34.87 0.05
C THR A 210 1.77 -33.51 -0.33
N ILE A 211 1.14 -33.46 -1.50
CA ILE A 211 0.46 -32.30 -2.05
C ILE A 211 -1.03 -32.40 -1.67
N ASN A 212 -1.41 -31.67 -0.63
CA ASN A 212 -2.79 -31.62 -0.12
C ASN A 212 -3.28 -30.18 -0.05
N ILE A 213 -4.50 -29.97 0.45
CA ILE A 213 -5.08 -28.63 0.63
C ILE A 213 -4.20 -27.68 1.46
N TYR A 214 -3.37 -28.20 2.37
CA TYR A 214 -2.53 -27.39 3.27
C TYR A 214 -1.13 -27.07 2.72
N THR A 215 -0.54 -27.96 1.94
CA THR A 215 0.83 -27.79 1.38
C THR A 215 0.83 -27.14 0.00
N SER A 216 -0.26 -27.29 -0.78
CA SER A 216 -0.41 -26.70 -2.12
C SER A 216 -0.28 -25.17 -2.17
N PRO A 217 -0.81 -24.39 -1.20
CA PRO A 217 -0.60 -22.95 -1.15
C PRO A 217 0.88 -22.54 -1.15
N ALA A 218 1.73 -23.30 -0.46
CA ALA A 218 3.17 -23.01 -0.42
C ALA A 218 3.85 -23.27 -1.76
N LEU A 219 3.50 -24.36 -2.44
CA LEU A 219 3.95 -24.65 -3.80
C LEU A 219 3.53 -23.54 -4.77
N PHE A 220 2.26 -23.13 -4.70
CA PHE A 220 1.75 -22.04 -5.51
C PHE A 220 2.49 -20.71 -5.22
N CYS A 221 2.79 -20.42 -3.95
CA CYS A 221 3.60 -19.26 -3.60
C CYS A 221 5.03 -19.34 -4.15
N LEU A 222 5.65 -20.52 -4.21
CA LEU A 222 6.97 -20.69 -4.86
C LEU A 222 6.91 -20.37 -6.36
N LEU A 223 5.85 -20.80 -7.05
CA LEU A 223 5.63 -20.43 -8.46
C LEU A 223 5.43 -18.92 -8.62
N LEU A 224 4.66 -18.30 -7.72
CA LEU A 224 4.46 -16.85 -7.69
C LEU A 224 5.77 -16.09 -7.43
N ASN A 225 6.67 -16.60 -6.59
CA ASN A 225 8.00 -16.00 -6.39
C ASN A 225 8.86 -16.13 -7.65
N ALA A 226 8.87 -17.29 -8.31
CA ALA A 226 9.58 -17.49 -9.56
C ALA A 226 9.06 -16.52 -10.65
N LEU A 227 7.74 -16.41 -10.79
CA LEU A 227 7.10 -15.46 -11.69
C LEU A 227 7.47 -14.01 -11.35
N GLY A 228 7.41 -13.62 -10.07
CA GLY A 228 7.82 -12.30 -9.60
C GLY A 228 9.28 -11.99 -9.95
N LEU A 229 10.19 -12.93 -9.73
CA LEU A 229 11.60 -12.80 -10.10
C LEU A 229 11.78 -12.65 -11.62
N LEU A 230 11.07 -13.42 -12.43
CA LEU A 230 11.13 -13.29 -13.89
C LEU A 230 10.62 -11.92 -14.35
N ILE A 231 9.48 -11.47 -13.83
CA ILE A 231 8.90 -10.16 -14.16
C ILE A 231 9.87 -9.04 -13.77
N VAL A 232 10.44 -9.07 -12.57
CA VAL A 232 11.39 -8.04 -12.12
C VAL A 232 12.68 -8.06 -12.94
N ASN A 233 13.14 -9.23 -13.37
CA ASN A 233 14.38 -9.31 -14.14
C ASN A 233 14.24 -8.90 -15.61
N PHE A 234 13.13 -9.28 -16.25
CA PHE A 234 12.97 -9.11 -17.69
C PHE A 234 12.04 -7.97 -18.09
N ALA A 235 11.09 -7.57 -17.24
CA ALA A 235 10.07 -6.58 -17.59
C ALA A 235 10.19 -5.27 -16.78
N PHE A 236 10.70 -5.32 -15.55
CA PHE A 236 10.79 -4.14 -14.71
C PHE A 236 11.97 -3.24 -15.09
N GLU A 237 11.65 -2.14 -15.78
CA GLU A 237 12.59 -1.06 -16.09
C GLU A 237 12.48 0.05 -15.05
N GLU A 238 13.58 0.30 -14.36
CA GLU A 238 13.66 1.34 -13.35
C GLU A 238 13.91 2.70 -14.00
N LYS A 239 12.93 3.61 -13.88
CA LYS A 239 12.94 4.97 -14.44
C LYS A 239 12.48 5.93 -13.36
N TYR A 240 13.23 6.99 -13.13
CA TYR A 240 12.94 8.00 -12.12
C TYR A 240 12.74 9.34 -12.81
N ILE A 241 11.57 9.95 -12.57
CA ILE A 241 11.25 11.31 -13.03
C ILE A 241 11.75 12.33 -12.02
N ILE A 242 11.72 11.97 -10.74
CA ILE A 242 12.22 12.79 -9.64
C ILE A 242 13.49 12.14 -9.12
N LYS A 243 14.66 12.71 -9.46
CA LYS A 243 15.91 12.32 -8.79
C LYS A 243 15.82 12.75 -7.32
N SER A 244 15.71 11.77 -6.44
CA SER A 244 15.93 11.94 -5.00
C SER A 244 17.38 12.34 -4.78
N ASP A 245 17.63 13.64 -4.64
CA ASP A 245 18.90 14.30 -4.32
C ASP A 245 20.08 14.09 -5.28
N LYS A 246 20.25 15.06 -6.18
CA LYS A 246 21.46 15.88 -6.35
C LYS A 246 21.07 17.07 -7.25
N THR A 247 21.14 18.27 -6.69
CA THR A 247 21.16 19.58 -7.37
C THR A 247 20.39 19.64 -8.69
N VAL A 248 19.19 20.23 -8.65
CA VAL A 248 18.59 20.82 -9.84
C VAL A 248 19.51 21.97 -10.26
N GLU A 249 20.46 21.70 -11.16
CA GLU A 249 21.08 22.75 -11.96
C GLU A 249 19.99 23.23 -12.92
N VAL A 250 19.32 24.32 -12.54
CA VAL A 250 18.51 25.08 -13.48
C VAL A 250 19.46 25.52 -14.58
N GLY A 251 19.13 25.16 -15.82
CA GLY A 251 19.93 25.45 -17.00
C GLY A 251 20.35 26.92 -16.99
N LYS A 252 21.65 27.15 -17.17
CA LYS A 252 22.16 28.47 -17.53
C LYS A 252 21.52 28.84 -18.86
N GLU A 253 20.49 29.68 -18.84
CA GLU A 253 20.26 30.56 -19.97
C GLU A 253 21.41 31.57 -20.00
N GLU A 254 22.05 31.65 -21.16
CA GLU A 254 23.14 32.58 -21.40
C GLU A 254 22.61 34.01 -21.34
N GLY A 255 23.08 34.75 -20.34
CA GLY A 255 23.01 36.19 -20.31
C GLY A 255 21.95 36.76 -19.36
N GLU A 256 22.26 36.81 -18.07
CA GLU A 256 22.06 38.03 -17.29
C GLU A 256 22.87 38.02 -15.98
N LYS A 257 23.57 39.12 -15.73
CA LYS A 257 24.43 39.36 -14.57
C LYS A 257 23.56 39.84 -13.40
N GLN A 258 23.44 39.02 -12.35
CA GLN A 258 23.67 39.37 -10.93
C GLN A 258 23.01 38.33 -10.04
N GLY A 259 23.85 37.62 -9.27
CA GLY A 259 23.42 36.56 -8.37
C GLY A 259 22.55 37.09 -7.24
N THR A 260 21.28 36.74 -7.26
CA THR A 260 20.52 36.46 -6.04
C THR A 260 20.44 34.96 -5.90
N ASN A 261 21.20 34.42 -4.95
CA ASN A 261 21.04 33.04 -4.48
C ASN A 261 19.65 32.91 -3.85
N THR A 262 18.63 32.59 -4.63
CA THR A 262 17.29 32.31 -4.14
C THR A 262 17.35 31.00 -3.38
N LYS A 263 17.62 31.08 -2.06
CA LYS A 263 17.44 29.97 -1.13
C LYS A 263 16.01 29.47 -1.28
N LEU A 264 15.86 28.21 -1.71
CA LEU A 264 14.59 27.49 -1.74
C LEU A 264 13.85 27.75 -0.42
N SER A 265 12.67 28.39 -0.50
CA SER A 265 11.87 28.72 0.66
C SER A 265 11.63 27.44 1.47
N LYS A 266 11.85 27.50 2.80
CA LYS A 266 11.58 26.37 3.72
C LYS A 266 10.16 25.88 3.47
N LEU A 267 10.03 24.67 2.91
CA LEU A 267 8.74 24.02 2.67
C LEU A 267 7.91 24.02 3.96
N ALA A 268 6.75 24.70 3.97
CA ALA A 268 5.90 24.82 5.16
C ALA A 268 5.55 23.45 5.74
N ASN A 269 5.84 23.19 7.01
CA ASN A 269 5.67 21.88 7.66
C ASN A 269 4.28 21.27 7.38
N PRO A 270 4.18 19.95 7.10
CA PRO A 270 2.90 19.31 6.84
C PRO A 270 2.03 19.33 8.10
N ASP A 271 0.71 19.25 7.95
CA ASP A 271 -0.19 19.10 9.09
C ASP A 271 0.05 17.73 9.75
N VAL A 272 0.77 17.74 10.86
CA VAL A 272 1.15 16.53 11.60
C VAL A 272 -0.08 15.80 12.15
N ILE A 273 -1.15 16.51 12.51
CA ILE A 273 -2.37 15.90 13.04
C ILE A 273 -3.09 15.14 11.92
N ALA A 274 -3.15 15.70 10.72
CA ALA A 274 -3.72 15.00 9.56
C ALA A 274 -2.87 13.76 9.17
N LEU A 275 -1.54 13.86 9.26
CA LEU A 275 -0.65 12.72 9.06
C LEU A 275 -0.87 11.62 10.11
N LEU A 276 -0.95 11.98 11.39
CA LEU A 276 -1.21 11.04 12.48
C LEU A 276 -2.57 10.36 12.35
N LEU A 277 -3.61 11.08 11.89
CA LEU A 277 -4.92 10.48 11.64
C LEU A 277 -4.86 9.44 10.51
N CYS A 278 -4.15 9.73 9.41
CA CYS A 278 -3.92 8.74 8.35
C CYS A 278 -3.16 7.50 8.85
N VAL A 279 -2.13 7.70 9.67
CA VAL A 279 -1.32 6.64 10.27
C VAL A 279 -2.17 5.78 11.22
N PHE A 280 -2.96 6.41 12.10
CA PHE A 280 -3.89 5.72 13.00
C PHE A 280 -5.00 4.99 12.24
N THR A 281 -5.47 5.57 11.13
CA THR A 281 -6.45 4.94 10.25
C THR A 281 -5.89 3.68 9.63
N ARG A 282 -4.65 3.74 9.15
CA ARG A 282 -3.97 2.59 8.59
C ARG A 282 -3.76 1.49 9.63
N PHE A 283 -3.33 1.84 10.83
CA PHE A 283 -3.22 0.91 11.95
C PHE A 283 -4.56 0.20 12.20
N SER A 284 -5.64 0.96 12.37
CA SER A 284 -6.96 0.43 12.70
C SER A 284 -7.52 -0.45 11.59
N GLN A 285 -7.36 -0.06 10.33
CA GLN A 285 -7.77 -0.86 9.17
C GLN A 285 -7.12 -2.25 9.18
N ILE A 286 -5.79 -2.29 9.33
CA ILE A 286 -5.05 -3.56 9.30
C ILE A 286 -5.35 -4.37 10.56
N PHE A 287 -5.46 -3.72 11.73
CA PHE A 287 -5.84 -4.35 12.98
C PHE A 287 -7.19 -5.06 12.88
N LEU A 288 -8.23 -4.39 12.37
CA LEU A 288 -9.57 -4.96 12.22
C LEU A 288 -9.58 -6.11 11.21
N ASN A 289 -8.95 -5.91 10.04
CA ASN A 289 -8.89 -6.92 9.00
C ASN A 289 -8.20 -8.20 9.49
N THR A 290 -7.01 -8.04 10.08
CA THR A 290 -6.22 -9.17 10.59
C THR A 290 -6.87 -9.84 11.79
N THR A 291 -7.63 -9.10 12.60
CA THR A 291 -8.45 -9.72 13.66
C THR A 291 -9.45 -10.69 13.04
N THR A 292 -10.29 -10.22 12.10
CA THR A 292 -11.29 -11.06 11.43
C THR A 292 -10.66 -12.26 10.74
N GLU A 293 -9.53 -12.08 10.06
CA GLU A 293 -8.79 -13.18 9.41
C GLU A 293 -8.23 -14.19 10.42
N SER A 294 -7.71 -13.73 11.55
CA SER A 294 -7.04 -14.60 12.54
C SER A 294 -7.99 -15.51 13.33
N ILE A 295 -9.20 -15.04 13.61
CA ILE A 295 -10.22 -15.80 14.36
C ILE A 295 -11.31 -16.37 13.45
N GLY A 296 -11.37 -15.99 12.17
CA GLY A 296 -12.43 -16.37 11.23
C GLY A 296 -12.64 -17.88 11.13
N SER A 297 -11.58 -18.63 10.84
CA SER A 297 -11.67 -20.11 10.73
C SER A 297 -12.08 -20.76 12.06
N ALA A 298 -11.56 -20.30 13.19
CA ALA A 298 -11.93 -20.81 14.51
C ALA A 298 -13.41 -20.50 14.83
N TYR A 299 -13.86 -19.30 14.48
CA TYR A 299 -15.23 -18.84 14.66
C TYR A 299 -16.21 -19.65 13.82
N THR A 300 -15.91 -19.91 12.54
CA THR A 300 -16.78 -20.72 11.68
C THR A 300 -16.87 -22.17 12.14
N MET A 301 -15.75 -22.77 12.58
CA MET A 301 -15.75 -24.12 13.15
C MET A 301 -16.58 -24.18 14.44
N MET A 302 -16.52 -23.14 15.29
CA MET A 302 -17.28 -23.09 16.54
C MET A 302 -18.78 -22.84 16.31
N MET A 303 -19.13 -21.83 15.51
CA MET A 303 -20.52 -21.34 15.38
C MET A 303 -21.38 -22.24 14.49
N PHE A 304 -20.80 -22.80 13.44
CA PHE A 304 -21.51 -23.62 12.46
C PHE A 304 -21.15 -25.11 12.55
N SER A 305 -20.31 -25.50 13.52
CA SER A 305 -19.81 -26.87 13.68
C SER A 305 -19.15 -27.44 12.41
N PHE A 306 -18.58 -26.56 11.59
CA PHE A 306 -17.92 -26.96 10.35
C PHE A 306 -16.66 -27.78 10.63
N GLU A 307 -16.44 -28.80 9.80
CA GLU A 307 -15.17 -29.52 9.80
C GLU A 307 -14.03 -28.64 9.28
N LYS A 308 -12.78 -29.03 9.54
CA LYS A 308 -11.58 -28.27 9.17
C LYS A 308 -11.56 -27.90 7.68
N GLU A 309 -11.92 -28.83 6.79
CA GLU A 309 -11.92 -28.63 5.35
C GLU A 309 -13.07 -27.73 4.86
N GLU A 310 -14.26 -27.90 5.44
CA GLU A 310 -15.42 -27.05 5.17
C GLU A 310 -15.17 -25.61 5.63
N ALA A 311 -14.58 -25.43 6.82
CA ALA A 311 -14.21 -24.10 7.32
C ALA A 311 -13.20 -23.40 6.39
N VAL A 312 -12.19 -24.11 5.87
CA VAL A 312 -11.25 -23.54 4.88
C VAL A 312 -12.01 -23.08 3.63
N THR A 313 -12.88 -23.93 3.11
CA THR A 313 -13.63 -23.69 1.86
C THR A 313 -14.60 -22.52 2.01
N VAL A 314 -15.38 -22.46 3.09
CA VAL A 314 -16.35 -21.39 3.33
C VAL A 314 -15.66 -20.04 3.53
N ASN A 315 -14.61 -19.97 4.37
CA ASN A 315 -13.88 -18.72 4.58
C ASN A 315 -13.20 -18.24 3.29
N ALA A 316 -12.58 -19.14 2.53
CA ALA A 316 -12.01 -18.82 1.23
C ALA A 316 -13.08 -18.32 0.23
N GLY A 317 -14.28 -18.90 0.25
CA GLY A 317 -15.42 -18.45 -0.56
C GLY A 317 -15.86 -17.02 -0.25
N ILE A 318 -16.02 -16.68 1.04
CA ILE A 318 -16.37 -15.33 1.49
C ILE A 318 -15.33 -14.31 0.99
N HIS A 319 -14.04 -14.63 1.16
CA HIS A 319 -12.96 -13.78 0.68
C HIS A 319 -12.96 -13.63 -0.84
N THR A 320 -13.24 -14.71 -1.60
CA THR A 320 -13.33 -14.67 -3.07
C THR A 320 -14.42 -13.71 -3.55
N VAL A 321 -15.62 -13.78 -2.95
CA VAL A 321 -16.73 -12.89 -3.32
C VAL A 321 -16.36 -11.43 -3.02
N SER A 322 -15.84 -11.17 -1.82
CA SER A 322 -15.41 -9.81 -1.44
C SER A 322 -14.30 -9.28 -2.36
N GLY A 323 -13.31 -10.12 -2.69
CA GLY A 323 -12.17 -9.76 -3.53
C GLY A 323 -12.55 -9.51 -4.97
N SER A 324 -13.50 -10.28 -5.52
CA SER A 324 -14.00 -10.08 -6.88
C SER A 324 -14.73 -8.74 -7.01
N ILE A 325 -15.58 -8.40 -6.05
CA ILE A 325 -16.27 -7.10 -6.00
C ILE A 325 -15.25 -5.96 -5.93
N ALA A 326 -14.25 -6.07 -5.05
CA ALA A 326 -13.21 -5.05 -4.92
C ALA A 326 -12.34 -4.91 -6.17
N ALA A 327 -11.97 -6.01 -6.83
CA ALA A 327 -11.18 -6.00 -8.05
C ALA A 327 -11.94 -5.33 -9.21
N ALA A 328 -13.22 -5.65 -9.38
CA ALA A 328 -14.07 -5.04 -10.40
C ALA A 328 -14.14 -3.52 -10.22
N MET A 329 -14.41 -3.06 -9.00
CA MET A 329 -14.44 -1.64 -8.69
C MET A 329 -13.11 -0.93 -8.91
N TYR A 330 -12.02 -1.60 -8.60
CA TYR A 330 -10.70 -1.05 -8.74
C TYR A 330 -10.32 -0.83 -10.21
N ILE A 331 -10.64 -1.80 -11.07
CA ILE A 331 -10.50 -1.69 -12.52
C ILE A 331 -11.31 -0.48 -13.01
N CYS A 332 -12.57 -0.34 -12.58
CA CYS A 332 -13.39 0.82 -12.93
C CYS A 332 -12.74 2.14 -12.51
N PHE A 333 -12.19 2.25 -11.29
CA PHE A 333 -11.52 3.47 -10.81
C PHE A 333 -10.31 3.87 -11.69
N ILE A 334 -9.46 2.89 -12.06
CA ILE A 334 -8.27 3.15 -12.87
C ILE A 334 -8.61 3.69 -14.26
N PHE A 335 -9.70 3.20 -14.86
CA PHE A 335 -10.07 3.52 -16.25
C PHE A 335 -11.01 4.72 -16.37
N THR A 336 -11.88 4.98 -15.40
CA THR A 336 -12.92 6.03 -15.51
C THR A 336 -12.57 7.35 -14.84
N GLY A 337 -11.60 7.39 -13.92
CA GLY A 337 -11.09 8.64 -13.32
C GLY A 337 -12.13 9.49 -12.55
N THR A 338 -13.35 9.00 -12.34
CA THR A 338 -14.49 9.78 -11.84
C THR A 338 -14.98 9.26 -10.47
N TYR A 339 -15.35 10.18 -9.58
CA TYR A 339 -15.87 9.93 -8.24
C TYR A 339 -17.33 9.44 -8.28
N PHE A 340 -17.56 8.18 -8.66
CA PHE A 340 -18.88 7.54 -8.62
C PHE A 340 -19.22 7.08 -7.19
N ILE A 341 -19.29 8.05 -6.28
CA ILE A 341 -19.35 7.86 -4.83
C ILE A 341 -20.73 7.38 -4.32
N GLY A 342 -21.80 7.46 -5.12
CA GLY A 342 -23.18 7.21 -4.63
C GLY A 342 -23.73 5.79 -4.75
N PHE A 343 -23.44 5.04 -5.82
CA PHE A 343 -24.16 3.78 -6.12
C PHE A 343 -23.52 2.53 -5.49
N VAL A 344 -22.34 2.68 -4.91
CA VAL A 344 -21.45 1.59 -4.46
C VAL A 344 -21.45 1.44 -2.92
N LEU A 345 -22.18 2.31 -2.24
CA LEU A 345 -22.07 2.56 -0.80
C LEU A 345 -22.63 1.48 0.13
N VAL A 346 -23.22 0.37 -0.35
CA VAL A 346 -24.04 -0.45 0.55
C VAL A 346 -23.42 -1.77 1.01
N PHE A 347 -22.73 -2.62 0.22
CA PHE A 347 -22.52 -4.01 0.71
C PHE A 347 -21.22 -4.79 0.38
N GLY A 348 -20.06 -4.19 0.04
CA GLY A 348 -18.86 -5.06 -0.12
C GLY A 348 -17.44 -4.48 -0.11
N VAL A 349 -17.21 -3.20 0.20
CA VAL A 349 -16.02 -2.50 -0.37
C VAL A 349 -15.26 -1.55 0.56
N SER A 350 -15.58 -1.51 1.85
CA SER A 350 -15.06 -0.46 2.73
C SER A 350 -13.53 -0.54 2.92
N PHE A 351 -12.94 -1.74 2.96
CA PHE A 351 -11.50 -1.89 3.20
C PHE A 351 -10.63 -1.40 2.02
N SER A 352 -10.88 -1.89 0.81
CA SER A 352 -10.05 -1.55 -0.37
C SER A 352 -10.18 -0.09 -0.77
N PHE A 353 -11.40 0.46 -0.70
CA PHE A 353 -11.63 1.87 -1.01
C PHE A 353 -10.95 2.78 0.01
N MET A 354 -11.06 2.47 1.30
CA MET A 354 -10.45 3.28 2.34
C MET A 354 -8.92 3.16 2.34
N ASN A 355 -8.36 2.01 1.98
CA ASN A 355 -6.91 1.82 1.81
C ASN A 355 -6.34 2.73 0.71
N ILE A 356 -6.98 2.78 -0.46
CA ILE A 356 -6.56 3.64 -1.58
C ILE A 356 -6.71 5.11 -1.21
N THR A 357 -7.90 5.49 -0.75
CA THR A 357 -8.23 6.89 -0.46
C THR A 357 -7.29 7.47 0.61
N VAL A 358 -7.04 6.74 1.68
CA VAL A 358 -6.15 7.19 2.78
C VAL A 358 -4.69 7.22 2.33
N THR A 359 -4.23 6.25 1.54
CA THR A 359 -2.85 6.23 1.03
C THR A 359 -2.59 7.39 0.06
N THR A 360 -3.51 7.65 -0.86
CA THR A 360 -3.44 8.79 -1.79
C THR A 360 -3.50 10.12 -1.05
N LEU A 361 -4.41 10.26 -0.08
CA LEU A 361 -4.54 11.45 0.75
C LEU A 361 -3.27 11.72 1.56
N TYR A 362 -2.71 10.68 2.19
CA TYR A 362 -1.45 10.75 2.92
C TYR A 362 -0.31 11.26 2.03
N SER A 363 -0.17 10.72 0.81
CA SER A 363 0.86 11.20 -0.14
C SER A 363 0.69 12.67 -0.51
N LYS A 364 -0.58 13.13 -0.70
CA LYS A 364 -0.89 14.54 -0.99
C LYS A 364 -0.65 15.48 0.19
N ILE A 365 -0.85 15.03 1.42
CA ILE A 365 -0.52 15.82 2.64
C ILE A 365 1.01 15.95 2.79
N VAL A 366 1.75 14.87 2.49
CA VAL A 366 3.22 14.85 2.53
C VAL A 366 3.83 15.79 1.48
N GLY A 367 3.27 15.85 0.27
CA GLY A 367 3.72 16.74 -0.80
C GLY A 367 5.08 16.33 -1.42
N PRO A 368 5.95 17.27 -1.81
CA PRO A 368 7.21 16.97 -2.50
C PRO A 368 8.34 16.43 -1.60
N ARG A 369 8.07 16.19 -0.32
CA ARG A 369 9.04 15.67 0.67
C ARG A 369 9.49 14.24 0.33
N PRO A 370 10.53 13.71 1.01
CA PRO A 370 10.99 12.33 0.83
C PRO A 370 9.88 11.29 1.05
N GLN A 371 9.14 10.93 -0.01
CA GLN A 371 7.97 10.07 0.07
C GLN A 371 8.33 8.68 0.61
N GLY A 372 9.52 8.16 0.31
CA GLY A 372 9.98 6.86 0.82
C GLY A 372 9.90 6.75 2.35
N THR A 373 10.40 7.75 3.08
CA THR A 373 10.39 7.74 4.56
C THR A 373 8.98 7.81 5.12
N TYR A 374 8.14 8.72 4.62
CA TYR A 374 6.76 8.89 5.10
C TYR A 374 5.90 7.66 4.77
N GLN A 375 6.05 7.09 3.57
CA GLN A 375 5.35 5.86 3.18
C GLN A 375 5.84 4.65 3.98
N GLY A 376 7.11 4.64 4.39
CA GLY A 376 7.68 3.68 5.34
C GLY A 376 6.99 3.74 6.70
N VAL A 377 6.86 4.92 7.32
CA VAL A 377 6.13 5.10 8.58
C VAL A 377 4.67 4.65 8.47
N TYR A 378 4.00 5.00 7.37
CA TYR A 378 2.63 4.56 7.10
C TYR A 378 2.52 3.03 6.98
N GLN A 379 3.46 2.38 6.30
CA GLN A 379 3.52 0.91 6.23
C GLN A 379 3.76 0.30 7.61
N MET A 380 4.70 0.86 8.38
CA MET A 380 5.06 0.40 9.71
C MET A 380 3.84 0.39 10.65
N ALA A 381 3.02 1.43 10.64
CA ALA A 381 1.80 1.47 11.45
C ALA A 381 0.80 0.36 11.08
N GLY A 382 0.67 0.05 9.79
CA GLY A 382 -0.12 -1.11 9.35
C GLY A 382 0.47 -2.43 9.86
N SER A 383 1.79 -2.63 9.71
CA SER A 383 2.47 -3.83 10.23
C SER A 383 2.36 -3.95 11.75
N PHE A 384 2.37 -2.84 12.48
CA PHE A 384 2.18 -2.81 13.92
C PHE A 384 0.75 -3.22 14.33
N GLY A 385 -0.26 -2.73 13.62
CA GLY A 385 -1.65 -3.18 13.79
C GLY A 385 -1.79 -4.69 13.55
N ARG A 386 -1.13 -5.19 12.50
CA ARG A 386 -1.08 -6.62 12.17
C ARG A 386 -0.34 -7.47 13.20
N LEU A 387 0.65 -6.89 13.88
CA LEU A 387 1.42 -7.54 14.94
C LEU A 387 0.56 -7.72 16.20
N ILE A 388 -0.11 -6.66 16.62
CA ILE A 388 -0.85 -6.62 17.90
C ILE A 388 -2.20 -7.36 17.79
N ALA A 389 -2.89 -7.26 16.65
CA ALA A 389 -4.22 -7.85 16.47
C ALA A 389 -4.29 -9.35 16.82
N PRO A 390 -3.52 -10.26 16.20
CA PRO A 390 -3.60 -11.68 16.51
C PRO A 390 -3.22 -12.00 17.96
N LEU A 391 -2.24 -11.29 18.53
CA LEU A 391 -1.80 -11.52 19.91
C LEU A 391 -2.91 -11.17 20.91
N LEU A 392 -3.53 -10.00 20.74
CA LEU A 392 -4.62 -9.56 21.60
C LEU A 392 -5.85 -10.42 21.40
N MET A 393 -6.22 -10.71 20.14
CA MET A 393 -7.46 -11.39 19.80
C MET A 393 -7.38 -12.88 20.13
N SER A 394 -6.30 -13.57 19.82
CA SER A 394 -6.14 -14.97 20.19
C SER A 394 -6.09 -15.16 21.72
N SER A 395 -5.46 -14.23 22.45
CA SER A 395 -5.41 -14.30 23.92
C SER A 395 -6.77 -14.04 24.56
N THR A 396 -7.46 -12.98 24.13
CA THR A 396 -8.81 -12.65 24.64
C THR A 396 -9.83 -13.71 24.24
N TYR A 397 -9.74 -14.26 23.03
CA TYR A 397 -10.57 -15.38 22.59
C TYR A 397 -10.35 -16.63 23.45
N THR A 398 -9.11 -16.96 23.79
CA THR A 398 -8.80 -18.14 24.62
C THR A 398 -9.32 -17.97 26.06
N MET A 399 -9.23 -16.75 26.62
CA MET A 399 -9.62 -16.50 28.02
C MET A 399 -11.13 -16.24 28.20
N PHE A 400 -11.77 -15.55 27.25
CA PHE A 400 -13.12 -15.02 27.41
C PHE A 400 -14.08 -15.46 26.30
N GLY A 401 -13.62 -16.29 25.36
CA GLY A 401 -14.41 -16.68 24.20
C GLY A 401 -14.61 -15.54 23.20
N PRO A 402 -15.59 -15.64 22.28
CA PRO A 402 -15.74 -14.71 21.16
C PRO A 402 -16.27 -13.32 21.53
N THR A 403 -16.87 -13.14 22.70
CA THR A 403 -17.56 -11.88 23.08
C THR A 403 -16.62 -10.68 23.22
N VAL A 404 -15.50 -10.84 23.92
CA VAL A 404 -14.52 -9.77 24.15
C VAL A 404 -13.83 -9.31 22.85
N PRO A 405 -13.35 -10.21 21.97
CA PRO A 405 -12.84 -9.83 20.65
C PRO A 405 -13.81 -8.92 19.86
N TRP A 406 -15.11 -9.25 19.83
CA TRP A 406 -16.12 -8.45 19.14
C TRP A 406 -16.29 -7.06 19.75
N GLN A 407 -16.27 -6.93 21.07
CA GLN A 407 -16.34 -5.63 21.75
C GLN A 407 -15.14 -4.74 21.38
N ILE A 408 -13.93 -5.30 21.33
CA ILE A 408 -12.72 -4.56 20.92
C ILE A 408 -12.87 -4.04 19.48
N LEU A 409 -13.37 -4.87 18.56
CA LEU A 409 -13.63 -4.48 17.17
C LEU A 409 -14.61 -3.31 17.07
N ILE A 410 -15.75 -3.39 17.77
CA ILE A 410 -16.80 -2.36 17.75
C ILE A 410 -16.26 -1.03 18.30
N VAL A 411 -15.59 -1.06 19.45
CA VAL A 411 -15.02 0.15 20.07
C VAL A 411 -13.98 0.81 19.16
N THR A 412 -13.11 0.01 18.54
CA THR A 412 -12.11 0.52 17.59
C THR A 412 -12.76 1.21 16.39
N MET A 413 -13.88 0.66 15.88
CA MET A 413 -14.65 1.28 14.79
C MET A 413 -15.31 2.60 15.19
N ILE A 414 -15.84 2.69 16.41
CA ILE A 414 -16.44 3.94 16.92
C ILE A 414 -15.37 5.04 17.04
N ILE A 415 -14.21 4.71 17.60
CA ILE A 415 -13.11 5.67 17.80
C ILE A 415 -12.65 6.25 16.47
N ILE A 416 -12.46 5.41 15.45
CA ILE A 416 -11.96 5.89 14.16
C ILE A 416 -13.00 6.75 13.44
N ILE A 417 -14.29 6.39 13.46
CA ILE A 417 -15.36 7.19 12.86
C ILE A 417 -15.42 8.57 13.55
N ALA A 418 -15.38 8.60 14.89
CA ALA A 418 -15.36 9.84 15.65
C ALA A 418 -14.15 10.73 15.30
N ALA A 419 -12.95 10.14 15.22
CA ALA A 419 -11.74 10.87 14.87
C ALA A 419 -11.82 11.52 13.49
N TRP A 420 -12.35 10.81 12.49
CA TRP A 420 -12.57 11.36 11.14
C TRP A 420 -13.62 12.47 11.12
N LEU A 421 -14.72 12.33 11.87
CA LEU A 421 -15.76 13.37 11.95
C LEU A 421 -15.24 14.68 12.54
N VAL A 422 -14.40 14.59 13.59
CA VAL A 422 -13.82 15.74 14.29
C VAL A 422 -12.72 16.42 13.49
N LEU A 423 -11.85 15.64 12.83
CA LEU A 423 -10.64 16.15 12.18
C LEU A 423 -10.78 16.39 10.67
N ARG A 424 -11.98 16.20 10.09
CA ARG A 424 -12.23 16.31 8.64
C ARG A 424 -11.70 17.60 8.01
N GLU A 425 -11.77 18.73 8.72
CA GLU A 425 -11.38 20.04 8.20
C GLU A 425 -9.86 20.20 8.03
N ARG A 426 -9.07 19.35 8.70
CA ARG A 426 -7.61 19.32 8.59
C ARG A 426 -7.11 18.49 7.41
N MET A 427 -7.97 17.71 6.76
CA MET A 427 -7.61 16.80 5.68
C MET A 427 -7.44 17.52 4.33
N VAL A 428 -6.52 18.47 4.28
CA VAL A 428 -6.28 19.35 3.13
C VAL A 428 -4.96 19.00 2.43
N PRO A 429 -4.94 18.85 1.09
CA PRO A 429 -3.69 18.62 0.34
C PRO A 429 -2.65 19.72 0.55
N PHE A 430 -1.37 19.37 0.44
CA PHE A 430 -0.25 20.30 0.64
C PHE A 430 -0.36 21.56 -0.22
N GLU A 431 -0.73 21.43 -1.50
CA GLU A 431 -0.89 22.55 -2.45
C GLU A 431 -1.88 23.61 -1.93
N LYS A 432 -3.02 23.16 -1.38
CA LYS A 432 -4.03 24.04 -0.77
C LYS A 432 -3.57 24.59 0.58
N HIS A 433 -2.76 23.85 1.32
CA HIS A 433 -2.19 24.31 2.60
C HIS A 433 -1.13 25.41 2.40
N VAL A 434 -0.35 25.34 1.32
CA VAL A 434 0.58 26.41 0.91
C VAL A 434 -0.18 27.62 0.42
N ALA A 435 -1.20 27.45 -0.43
CA ALA A 435 -2.04 28.55 -0.90
C ALA A 435 -2.64 29.38 0.25
N LYS A 436 -3.15 28.72 1.31
CA LYS A 436 -3.69 29.39 2.51
C LYS A 436 -2.68 30.20 3.33
N ARG A 437 -1.37 29.98 3.19
CA ARG A 437 -0.32 30.77 3.87
C ARG A 437 0.26 31.89 3.00
N VAL A 438 -0.05 31.89 1.71
CA VAL A 438 0.40 32.89 0.74
C VAL A 438 -0.69 33.96 0.50
N GLU A 439 -1.90 33.78 1.04
CA GLU A 439 -2.86 34.89 1.12
C GLU A 439 -2.20 36.06 1.89
N PRO A 440 -2.12 37.26 1.29
CA PRO A 440 -1.56 38.40 1.97
C PRO A 440 -2.41 38.66 3.20
N VAL A 441 -1.76 38.81 4.35
CA VAL A 441 -2.37 39.46 5.51
C VAL A 441 -2.86 40.82 4.98
N GLN A 442 -4.19 40.97 4.91
CA GLN A 442 -4.83 42.22 4.46
C GLN A 442 -4.45 43.38 5.36
#